data_AF-A0A819TG39-F1
#
_entry.id   AF-A0A819TG39-F1
#
_cell.length_a   1.000
_cell.length_b   1.000
_cell.length_c   1.000
_cell.angle_alpha   90.00
_cell.angle_beta   90.00
_cell.angle_gamma   90.00
#
_symmetry.space_group_name_H-M   'P 1'
#
loop_
_entity.id
_entity.type
_entity.pdbx_description
1 polymer ?
#
loop_
_entity_poly.entity_id
_entity_poly.type
_entity_poly.pdbx_seq_one_letter_code
_entity_poly.pdbx_strand_id
1 'polypeptide(L)'
;MAKAFIASAIGLNTNLRESLICSIHRGLLSHPMILPCKGKHRLCKECMSELIGTQQRITCPECREAYTVPLNWANDWFDRVLNDVTSTLCTNETDINQKIIKFVQESYSRYGPQEGKLHIKSVELVSNARLKAAFEKRKSTIGKPDVVTLLHGTTRKAALSISGQGFRIPTSFYRDPESGKEGELKFGKAIYFAEAKKATEYGTNTLVLTDCILGYVQEKNKSELQLTPEIMERRRYNTIHYVNFGEGSGNQEWAIYKVEQCYPLCIIDYEILDANSTSEQELVKKINKMNHLTPDWTILHKALTGTDNQCKEALRFIGDAGSKGTQQASRLMYSLLQCLTKNQINSLLYRTNETIRILFLRALWQTGRRDHNLQLYIHEALDWSLLCESLYSSYADVSWRACGVITNIAAVVVDVRHLLVSFDILNQLMYLLKRAVQFNDKICILTVLNLLANIAATEHCVMKQKKDILDYVNGHLLDHPDEEIEEAGNRLFCNIIGQGTMSADWQRGGYKSTVMAPTIQ
;
A
#
# COMPACT_ATOMS: atom_id res chain seq x y z
N MET A 1 -10.44 22.90 -8.99
CA MET A 1 -9.94 22.44 -7.67
C MET A 1 -10.03 20.91 -7.59
N ALA A 2 -9.16 20.18 -8.27
CA ALA A 2 -9.15 18.71 -8.27
C ALA A 2 -7.75 18.19 -8.58
N LYS A 3 -6.83 18.26 -7.61
CA LYS A 3 -5.51 17.61 -7.63
C LYS A 3 -5.03 17.36 -6.19
N ALA A 4 -5.64 16.39 -5.53
CA ALA A 4 -5.12 15.72 -4.34
C ALA A 4 -5.92 14.42 -4.14
N PHE A 5 -5.30 13.39 -3.56
CA PHE A 5 -5.85 12.05 -3.23
C PHE A 5 -5.61 10.89 -4.20
N ILE A 6 -4.34 10.45 -4.30
CA ILE A 6 -3.97 9.10 -4.81
C ILE A 6 -3.18 8.28 -3.75
N ALA A 7 -2.96 8.78 -2.52
CA ALA A 7 -1.96 8.20 -1.61
C ALA A 7 -2.38 7.00 -0.71
N SER A 8 -3.63 6.50 -0.75
CA SER A 8 -4.12 5.54 0.26
C SER A 8 -4.02 4.05 -0.11
N ALA A 9 -3.73 3.68 -1.37
CA ALA A 9 -3.95 2.30 -1.86
C ALA A 9 -2.79 1.29 -1.64
N ILE A 10 -1.69 1.67 -0.97
CA ILE A 10 -0.40 0.94 -1.07
C ILE A 10 -0.08 0.04 0.15
N GLY A 11 -0.94 -0.06 1.17
CA GLY A 11 -0.66 -0.88 2.37
C GLY A 11 -0.94 -2.39 2.29
N LEU A 12 -1.45 -2.92 1.17
CA LEU A 12 -2.35 -4.10 1.21
C LEU A 12 -1.82 -5.43 0.63
N ASN A 13 -0.61 -5.50 0.06
CA ASN A 13 -0.20 -6.66 -0.76
C ASN A 13 0.71 -7.71 -0.06
N THR A 14 1.39 -7.36 1.04
CA THR A 14 2.38 -8.26 1.68
C THR A 14 1.76 -9.41 2.47
N ASN A 15 0.74 -9.12 3.29
CA ASN A 15 0.03 -10.14 4.09
C ASN A 15 -0.72 -11.15 3.20
N LEU A 16 -1.07 -10.76 1.99
CA LEU A 16 -1.85 -11.58 1.08
C LEU A 16 -1.03 -12.69 0.43
N ARG A 17 0.22 -12.42 0.04
CA ARG A 17 1.05 -13.45 -0.59
C ARG A 17 1.53 -14.51 0.40
N GLU A 18 1.91 -14.13 1.61
CA GLU A 18 2.28 -15.09 2.66
C GLU A 18 1.08 -15.96 3.08
N SER A 19 -0.13 -15.39 3.06
CA SER A 19 -1.36 -16.14 3.30
C SER A 19 -1.77 -17.08 2.14
N LEU A 20 -1.08 -17.00 0.99
CA LEU A 20 -1.41 -17.77 -0.22
C LEU A 20 -0.32 -18.79 -0.61
N ILE A 21 0.71 -18.97 0.21
CA ILE A 21 1.78 -19.96 -0.02
C ILE A 21 1.69 -21.05 1.05
N CYS A 22 1.74 -22.31 0.63
CA CYS A 22 1.79 -23.44 1.56
C CYS A 22 3.14 -23.49 2.28
N SER A 23 3.14 -23.52 3.61
CA SER A 23 4.40 -23.60 4.37
C SER A 23 5.18 -24.90 4.16
N ILE A 24 4.53 -25.99 3.72
CA ILE A 24 5.21 -27.26 3.44
C ILE A 24 5.87 -27.25 2.06
N HIS A 25 5.07 -27.14 0.99
CA HIS A 25 5.60 -27.29 -0.38
C HIS A 25 6.00 -25.96 -1.03
N ARG A 26 5.80 -24.82 -0.35
CA ARG A 26 6.14 -23.45 -0.80
C ARG A 26 5.57 -23.03 -2.16
N GLY A 27 4.54 -23.71 -2.64
CA GLY A 27 3.76 -23.34 -3.81
C GLY A 27 2.50 -22.55 -3.43
N LEU A 28 1.80 -22.01 -4.43
CA LEU A 28 0.50 -21.36 -4.23
C LEU A 28 -0.50 -22.36 -3.63
N LEU A 29 -1.30 -21.90 -2.66
CA LEU A 29 -2.31 -22.70 -2.00
C LEU A 29 -3.45 -23.04 -2.97
N SER A 30 -3.44 -24.27 -3.49
CA SER A 30 -4.66 -24.93 -3.98
C SER A 30 -5.48 -25.37 -2.77
N HIS A 31 -6.66 -24.79 -2.58
CA HIS A 31 -7.56 -25.09 -1.46
C HIS A 31 -6.87 -24.90 -0.08
N PRO A 32 -6.52 -23.65 0.29
CA PRO A 32 -5.79 -23.34 1.53
C PRO A 32 -6.57 -23.86 2.73
N MET A 33 -5.92 -24.59 3.64
CA MET A 33 -6.43 -25.05 4.93
C MET A 33 -5.69 -24.34 6.09
N ILE A 34 -6.43 -23.75 7.02
CA ILE A 34 -5.89 -23.02 8.18
C ILE A 34 -5.69 -23.98 9.35
N LEU A 35 -4.51 -23.91 9.95
CA LEU A 35 -4.16 -24.67 11.14
C LEU A 35 -4.71 -24.01 12.44
N PRO A 36 -5.14 -24.79 13.46
CA PRO A 36 -5.65 -24.35 14.77
C PRO A 36 -4.68 -23.56 15.62
N CYS A 37 -3.45 -23.30 15.14
CA CYS A 37 -2.46 -22.46 15.79
C CYS A 37 -2.85 -20.97 15.72
N LYS A 38 -4.01 -20.64 16.29
CA LYS A 38 -4.64 -19.31 16.30
C LYS A 38 -4.83 -18.71 14.90
N GLY A 39 -5.04 -19.57 13.90
CA GLY A 39 -5.30 -19.17 12.52
C GLY A 39 -4.09 -18.63 11.75
N LYS A 40 -2.87 -18.74 12.31
CA LYS A 40 -1.68 -18.07 11.78
C LYS A 40 -1.05 -18.75 10.57
N HIS A 41 -1.13 -20.09 10.48
CA HIS A 41 -0.43 -20.85 9.44
C HIS A 41 -1.40 -21.59 8.53
N ARG A 42 -1.05 -21.68 7.24
CA ARG A 42 -1.89 -22.23 6.17
C ARG A 42 -1.12 -23.29 5.37
N LEU A 43 -1.80 -24.38 5.03
CA LEU A 43 -1.29 -25.48 4.22
C LEU A 43 -2.23 -25.74 3.04
N CYS A 44 -1.76 -26.25 1.92
CA CYS A 44 -2.68 -26.72 0.88
C CYS A 44 -3.40 -27.99 1.37
N LYS A 45 -4.56 -28.30 0.76
CA LYS A 45 -5.33 -29.50 1.10
C LYS A 45 -4.48 -30.78 1.00
N GLU A 46 -3.64 -30.89 -0.03
CA GLU A 46 -2.80 -32.06 -0.26
C GLU A 46 -1.79 -32.27 0.88
N CYS A 47 -0.95 -31.27 1.18
CA CYS A 47 0.05 -31.38 2.24
C CYS A 47 -0.57 -31.49 3.63
N MET A 48 -1.75 -30.93 3.84
CA MET A 48 -2.47 -31.11 5.09
C MET A 48 -3.03 -32.54 5.22
N SER A 49 -3.52 -33.13 4.13
CA SER A 49 -4.01 -34.52 4.14
C SER A 49 -2.86 -35.50 4.39
N GLU A 50 -1.68 -35.20 3.84
CA GLU A 50 -0.43 -35.91 4.12
C GLU A 50 0.02 -35.73 5.58
N LEU A 51 -0.07 -34.51 6.13
CA LEU A 51 0.29 -34.22 7.52
C LEU A 51 -0.65 -34.89 8.53
N ILE A 52 -1.94 -35.02 8.21
CA ILE A 52 -2.93 -35.73 9.02
C ILE A 52 -2.70 -37.24 8.93
N GLY A 53 -2.47 -37.79 7.73
CA GLY A 53 -2.29 -39.24 7.53
C GLY A 53 -3.38 -40.06 8.23
N THR A 54 -2.99 -41.00 9.11
CA THR A 54 -3.88 -41.75 10.01
C THR A 54 -3.90 -41.22 11.46
N GLN A 55 -3.22 -40.10 11.73
CA GLN A 55 -2.99 -39.61 13.08
C GLN A 55 -3.97 -38.50 13.46
N GLN A 56 -4.63 -38.66 14.61
CA GLN A 56 -5.52 -37.63 15.18
C GLN A 56 -4.77 -36.43 15.77
N ARG A 57 -3.45 -36.51 15.93
CA ARG A 57 -2.63 -35.40 16.44
C ARG A 57 -1.65 -34.99 15.37
N ILE A 58 -1.66 -33.70 15.05
CA ILE A 58 -0.69 -33.12 14.14
C ILE A 58 0.03 -31.97 14.81
N THR A 59 1.26 -31.72 14.37
CA THR A 59 2.09 -30.62 14.84
C THR A 59 2.26 -29.63 13.71
N CYS A 60 2.01 -28.34 13.97
CA CYS A 60 2.21 -27.32 12.95
C CYS A 60 3.69 -27.29 12.53
N PRO A 61 4.01 -27.38 11.23
CA PRO A 61 5.41 -27.36 10.78
C PRO A 61 6.11 -26.02 11.06
N GLU A 62 5.35 -24.93 11.20
CA GLU A 62 5.86 -23.58 11.43
C GLU A 62 6.03 -23.28 12.92
N CYS A 63 4.94 -23.29 13.70
CA CYS A 63 5.01 -22.93 15.13
C CYS A 63 5.25 -24.11 16.08
N ARG A 64 5.24 -25.35 15.57
CA ARG A 64 5.41 -26.59 16.36
C ARG A 64 4.39 -26.81 17.47
N GLU A 65 3.28 -26.07 17.47
CA GLU A 65 2.15 -26.35 18.35
C GLU A 65 1.48 -27.65 17.90
N ALA A 66 1.17 -28.54 18.85
CA ALA A 66 0.46 -29.80 18.59
C ALA A 66 -1.03 -29.65 18.90
N TYR A 67 -1.88 -30.19 18.03
CA TYR A 67 -3.34 -30.13 18.18
C TYR A 67 -3.99 -31.44 17.76
N THR A 68 -5.05 -31.79 18.48
CA THR A 68 -5.89 -32.94 18.14
C THR A 68 -6.94 -32.49 17.14
N VAL A 69 -7.08 -33.25 16.07
CA VAL A 69 -7.90 -32.91 14.91
C VAL A 69 -8.95 -33.99 14.72
N PRO A 70 -10.22 -33.62 14.50
CA PRO A 70 -11.27 -34.61 14.25
C PRO A 70 -10.92 -35.50 13.04
N LEU A 71 -11.27 -36.78 13.09
CA LEU A 71 -11.01 -37.74 12.00
C LEU A 71 -11.58 -37.29 10.64
N ASN A 72 -12.56 -36.37 10.63
CA ASN A 72 -13.25 -35.88 9.43
C ASN A 72 -12.90 -34.43 9.08
N TRP A 73 -11.87 -33.86 9.72
CA TRP A 73 -11.62 -32.43 9.69
C TRP A 73 -11.32 -31.87 8.30
N ALA A 74 -10.63 -32.62 7.43
CA ALA A 74 -10.39 -32.19 6.05
C ALA A 74 -11.69 -31.97 5.23
N ASN A 75 -12.80 -32.58 5.64
CA ASN A 75 -14.10 -32.45 4.98
C ASN A 75 -14.99 -31.37 5.64
N ASP A 76 -14.87 -31.15 6.94
CA ASP A 76 -15.70 -30.17 7.70
C ASP A 76 -15.03 -28.77 7.86
N TRP A 77 -13.81 -28.60 7.36
CA TRP A 77 -12.96 -27.42 7.63
C TRP A 77 -13.42 -26.13 6.91
N PHE A 78 -14.02 -26.24 5.72
CA PHE A 78 -14.44 -25.09 4.91
C PHE A 78 -15.49 -24.21 5.62
N ASP A 79 -16.45 -24.83 6.30
CA ASP A 79 -17.55 -24.12 6.97
C ASP A 79 -17.14 -23.40 8.26
N ARG A 80 -16.03 -23.80 8.89
CA ARG A 80 -15.57 -23.20 10.16
C ARG A 80 -14.66 -21.99 9.96
N VAL A 81 -13.78 -22.04 8.97
CA VAL A 81 -12.81 -20.95 8.72
C VAL A 81 -13.46 -19.72 8.10
N LEU A 82 -14.51 -19.90 7.31
CA LEU A 82 -15.27 -18.78 6.77
C LEU A 82 -15.93 -17.93 7.86
N ASN A 83 -16.35 -18.57 8.96
CA ASN A 83 -17.03 -17.91 10.09
C ASN A 83 -16.06 -17.21 11.05
N ASP A 84 -14.84 -17.72 11.23
CA ASP A 84 -13.85 -17.11 12.14
C ASP A 84 -13.13 -15.91 11.50
N VAL A 85 -12.74 -15.99 10.23
CA VAL A 85 -11.98 -14.93 9.53
C VAL A 85 -12.83 -13.68 9.26
N THR A 86 -14.15 -13.82 9.09
CA THR A 86 -15.07 -12.70 8.88
C THR A 86 -15.26 -11.83 10.12
N SER A 87 -14.91 -12.32 11.32
CA SER A 87 -15.16 -11.59 12.57
C SER A 87 -14.04 -10.62 13.01
N THR A 88 -12.80 -10.79 12.51
CA THR A 88 -11.62 -10.22 13.21
C THR A 88 -10.87 -9.08 12.48
N LEU A 89 -11.18 -8.76 11.21
CA LEU A 89 -10.42 -7.74 10.45
C LEU A 89 -11.33 -6.78 9.68
N CYS A 90 -11.85 -5.75 10.34
CA CYS A 90 -12.64 -4.70 9.68
C CYS A 90 -11.96 -3.33 9.77
N THR A 91 -11.10 -3.02 8.80
CA THR A 91 -11.03 -1.66 8.25
C THR A 91 -11.58 -1.70 6.81
N ASN A 92 -12.25 -0.63 6.38
CA ASN A 92 -12.96 -0.60 5.09
C ASN A 92 -12.07 -0.84 3.86
N GLU A 93 -10.77 -0.51 3.92
CA GLU A 93 -9.85 -0.76 2.80
C GLU A 93 -9.40 -2.22 2.73
N THR A 94 -9.25 -2.94 3.85
CA THR A 94 -8.86 -4.35 3.85
C THR A 94 -9.94 -5.24 3.21
N ASP A 95 -11.21 -4.94 3.44
CA ASP A 95 -12.36 -5.65 2.84
C ASP A 95 -12.39 -5.51 1.31
N ILE A 96 -12.18 -4.30 0.78
CA ILE A 96 -12.17 -4.05 -0.67
C ILE A 96 -11.06 -4.84 -1.36
N ASN A 97 -9.87 -4.91 -0.77
CA ASN A 97 -8.75 -5.66 -1.35
C ASN A 97 -8.99 -7.16 -1.34
N GLN A 98 -9.59 -7.70 -0.26
CA GLN A 98 -10.00 -9.10 -0.23
C GLN A 98 -11.03 -9.41 -1.32
N LYS A 99 -11.98 -8.51 -1.56
CA LYS A 99 -12.96 -8.62 -2.65
C LYS A 99 -12.29 -8.60 -4.03
N ILE A 100 -11.33 -7.70 -4.26
CA ILE A 100 -10.55 -7.64 -5.51
C ILE A 100 -9.74 -8.92 -5.72
N ILE A 101 -9.06 -9.42 -4.68
CA ILE A 101 -8.24 -10.63 -4.81
C ILE A 101 -9.11 -11.86 -5.03
N LYS A 102 -10.20 -12.00 -4.29
CA LYS A 102 -11.19 -13.06 -4.51
C LYS A 102 -11.66 -13.03 -5.96
N PHE A 103 -12.00 -11.85 -6.48
CA PHE A 103 -12.36 -11.68 -7.89
C PHE A 103 -11.25 -12.12 -8.85
N VAL A 104 -10.01 -11.68 -8.63
CA VAL A 104 -8.88 -12.06 -9.50
C VAL A 104 -8.68 -13.57 -9.50
N GLN A 105 -8.69 -14.20 -8.32
CA GLN A 105 -8.54 -15.65 -8.16
C GLN A 105 -9.67 -16.43 -8.83
N GLU A 106 -10.92 -16.03 -8.59
CA GLU A 106 -12.09 -16.67 -9.19
C GLU A 106 -12.09 -16.51 -10.71
N SER A 107 -11.70 -15.34 -11.21
CA SER A 107 -11.55 -15.09 -12.65
C SER A 107 -10.53 -16.04 -13.25
N TYR A 108 -9.34 -16.18 -12.67
CA TYR A 108 -8.33 -17.12 -13.16
C TYR A 108 -8.80 -18.58 -13.15
N SER A 109 -9.60 -18.99 -12.16
CA SER A 109 -10.07 -20.37 -12.07
C SER A 109 -11.19 -20.74 -13.05
N ARG A 110 -11.95 -19.74 -13.52
CA ARG A 110 -13.19 -19.96 -14.31
C ARG A 110 -12.98 -19.91 -15.82
N TYR A 111 -11.90 -19.31 -16.31
CA TYR A 111 -11.53 -19.49 -17.72
C TYR A 111 -10.84 -20.84 -17.88
N GLY A 112 -11.45 -21.73 -18.65
CA GLY A 112 -10.84 -23.01 -18.99
C GLY A 112 -9.52 -22.80 -19.73
N PRO A 113 -8.64 -23.82 -19.80
CA PRO A 113 -7.35 -23.72 -20.50
C PRO A 113 -7.47 -23.32 -21.98
N GLN A 114 -8.66 -23.44 -22.57
CA GLN A 114 -8.96 -23.06 -23.95
C GLN A 114 -9.63 -21.67 -24.11
N GLU A 115 -10.12 -21.05 -23.04
CA GLU A 115 -10.95 -19.82 -23.10
C GLU A 115 -10.14 -18.51 -22.90
N GLY A 116 -8.81 -18.60 -22.97
CA GLY A 116 -7.91 -17.48 -22.72
C GLY A 116 -7.76 -17.15 -21.23
N LYS A 117 -6.81 -16.27 -20.88
CA LYS A 117 -6.62 -15.81 -19.49
C LYS A 117 -7.00 -14.35 -19.38
N LEU A 118 -7.88 -14.02 -18.44
CA LEU A 118 -8.18 -12.64 -18.10
C LEU A 118 -6.96 -12.01 -17.40
N HIS A 119 -6.39 -10.99 -18.02
CA HIS A 119 -5.24 -10.26 -17.54
C HIS A 119 -5.67 -8.85 -17.10
N ILE A 120 -5.45 -8.54 -15.83
CA ILE A 120 -5.79 -7.24 -15.25
C ILE A 120 -4.69 -6.23 -15.61
N LYS A 121 -5.06 -5.15 -16.31
CA LYS A 121 -4.15 -4.05 -16.68
C LYS A 121 -4.03 -3.02 -15.56
N SER A 122 -5.15 -2.66 -14.95
CA SER A 122 -5.20 -1.63 -13.92
C SER A 122 -6.38 -1.87 -12.99
N VAL A 123 -6.26 -1.37 -11.75
CA VAL A 123 -7.35 -1.30 -10.78
C VAL A 123 -7.33 0.09 -10.16
N GLU A 124 -8.45 0.79 -10.23
CA GLU A 124 -8.61 2.16 -9.72
C GLU A 124 -9.73 2.19 -8.69
N LEU A 125 -9.40 2.53 -7.44
CA LEU A 125 -10.39 2.66 -6.38
C LEU A 125 -11.31 3.85 -6.64
N VAL A 126 -12.61 3.64 -6.38
CA VAL A 126 -13.62 4.68 -6.45
C VAL A 126 -13.87 5.23 -5.06
N SER A 127 -13.60 6.52 -4.87
CA SER A 127 -13.90 7.26 -3.64
C SER A 127 -14.91 8.36 -3.94
N ASN A 128 -16.17 8.11 -3.57
CA ASN A 128 -17.26 9.06 -3.77
C ASN A 128 -18.18 9.08 -2.55
N ALA A 129 -17.94 10.04 -1.65
CA ALA A 129 -18.65 10.16 -0.38
C ALA A 129 -20.18 10.30 -0.56
N ARG A 130 -20.62 10.99 -1.63
CA ARG A 130 -22.05 11.16 -1.94
C ARG A 130 -22.71 9.82 -2.28
N LEU A 131 -22.08 9.04 -3.17
CA LEU A 131 -22.59 7.71 -3.55
C LEU A 131 -22.58 6.76 -2.35
N LYS A 132 -21.50 6.79 -1.55
CA LYS A 132 -21.40 5.97 -0.35
C LYS A 132 -22.49 6.30 0.66
N ALA A 133 -22.75 7.58 0.92
CA ALA A 133 -23.83 8.01 1.82
C ALA A 133 -25.22 7.58 1.31
N ALA A 134 -25.48 7.67 0.01
CA ALA A 134 -26.73 7.19 -0.59
C ALA A 134 -26.89 5.67 -0.42
N PHE A 135 -25.82 4.91 -0.64
CA PHE A 135 -25.77 3.47 -0.45
C PHE A 135 -26.03 3.07 1.01
N GLU A 136 -25.34 3.66 1.98
CA GLU A 136 -25.54 3.35 3.41
C GLU A 136 -26.95 3.73 3.88
N LYS A 137 -27.50 4.86 3.40
CA LYS A 137 -28.89 5.23 3.65
C LYS A 137 -29.85 4.18 3.09
N ARG A 138 -29.62 3.68 1.88
CA ARG A 138 -30.45 2.62 1.29
C ARG A 138 -30.32 1.30 2.06
N LYS A 139 -29.11 0.94 2.46
CA LYS A 139 -28.81 -0.24 3.29
C LYS A 139 -29.56 -0.21 4.62
N SER A 140 -29.64 0.95 5.27
CA SER A 140 -30.37 1.10 6.54
C SER A 140 -31.90 1.05 6.41
N THR A 141 -32.45 1.28 5.21
CA THR A 141 -33.90 1.42 4.98
C THR A 141 -34.53 0.23 4.29
N ILE A 142 -33.73 -0.65 3.69
CA ILE A 142 -34.24 -1.86 3.03
C ILE A 142 -34.45 -2.96 4.07
N GLY A 143 -35.56 -3.70 3.97
CA GLY A 143 -35.95 -4.69 4.99
C GLY A 143 -34.98 -5.87 5.13
N LYS A 144 -34.19 -6.18 4.08
CA LYS A 144 -33.22 -7.29 4.06
C LYS A 144 -31.91 -6.86 3.37
N PRO A 145 -30.97 -6.20 4.08
CA PRO A 145 -29.78 -5.62 3.46
C PRO A 145 -28.69 -6.66 3.18
N ASP A 146 -29.01 -7.71 2.42
CA ASP A 146 -28.03 -8.69 1.94
C ASP A 146 -27.12 -7.99 0.93
N VAL A 147 -25.87 -7.68 1.33
CA VAL A 147 -24.88 -7.05 0.45
C VAL A 147 -24.00 -8.12 -0.17
N VAL A 148 -23.90 -8.08 -1.50
CA VAL A 148 -22.99 -8.94 -2.28
C VAL A 148 -22.11 -8.08 -3.17
N THR A 149 -20.91 -8.54 -3.47
CA THR A 149 -20.02 -7.87 -4.41
C THR A 149 -20.15 -8.52 -5.78
N LEU A 150 -20.55 -7.75 -6.79
CA LEU A 150 -20.79 -8.21 -8.15
C LEU A 150 -20.06 -7.32 -9.17
N LEU A 151 -20.00 -7.78 -10.41
CA LEU A 151 -19.35 -7.05 -11.50
C LEU A 151 -20.35 -6.50 -12.48
N HIS A 152 -20.02 -5.32 -12.99
CA HIS A 152 -20.71 -4.70 -14.10
C HIS A 152 -19.74 -4.52 -15.27
N GLY A 153 -19.97 -5.25 -16.36
CA GLY A 153 -19.22 -5.08 -17.61
C GLY A 153 -19.67 -3.82 -18.34
N THR A 154 -18.73 -2.96 -18.70
CA THR A 154 -19.04 -1.67 -19.35
C THR A 154 -17.87 -1.14 -20.17
N THR A 155 -18.02 0.06 -20.74
CA THR A 155 -16.91 0.79 -21.39
C THR A 155 -16.18 1.64 -20.37
N ARG A 156 -14.90 1.95 -20.61
CA ARG A 156 -14.12 2.83 -19.74
C ARG A 156 -14.79 4.19 -19.49
N LYS A 157 -15.35 4.80 -20.54
CA LYS A 157 -16.09 6.08 -20.46
C LYS A 157 -17.29 5.96 -19.52
N ALA A 158 -18.06 4.87 -19.62
CA ALA A 158 -19.19 4.62 -18.74
C ALA A 158 -18.75 4.32 -17.29
N ALA A 159 -17.67 3.56 -17.08
CA ALA A 159 -17.11 3.31 -15.76
C ALA A 159 -16.72 4.61 -15.03
N LEU A 160 -16.09 5.56 -15.74
CA LEU A 160 -15.76 6.88 -15.20
C LEU A 160 -17.02 7.72 -14.88
N SER A 161 -18.06 7.61 -15.70
CA SER A 161 -19.36 8.24 -15.40
C SER A 161 -20.00 7.64 -14.15
N ILE A 162 -19.98 6.30 -14.02
CA ILE A 162 -20.51 5.55 -12.88
C ILE A 162 -19.76 5.95 -11.60
N SER A 163 -18.44 6.05 -11.62
CA SER A 163 -17.65 6.42 -10.44
C SER A 163 -17.91 7.85 -9.96
N GLY A 164 -18.16 8.79 -10.88
CA GLY A 164 -18.48 10.18 -10.56
C GLY A 164 -19.94 10.40 -10.15
N GLN A 165 -20.87 9.77 -10.86
CA GLN A 165 -22.29 10.12 -10.81
C GLN A 165 -23.20 9.02 -10.26
N GLY A 166 -22.71 7.79 -10.18
CA GLY A 166 -23.48 6.60 -9.83
C GLY A 166 -24.03 5.89 -11.06
N PHE A 167 -24.61 4.71 -10.84
CA PHE A 167 -25.31 3.97 -11.88
C PHE A 167 -26.58 4.71 -12.34
N ARG A 168 -27.07 4.36 -13.52
CA ARG A 168 -28.33 4.88 -14.08
C ARG A 168 -29.16 3.71 -14.58
N ILE A 169 -30.48 3.81 -14.41
CA ILE A 169 -31.43 2.86 -14.98
C ILE A 169 -31.64 3.25 -16.45
N PRO A 170 -31.57 2.31 -17.39
CA PRO A 170 -31.77 2.60 -18.80
C PRO A 170 -33.20 3.10 -19.06
N THR A 171 -33.35 4.05 -19.99
CA THR A 171 -34.64 4.62 -20.39
C THR A 171 -35.37 3.74 -21.42
N SER A 172 -34.64 2.91 -22.16
CA SER A 172 -35.14 1.95 -23.15
C SER A 172 -35.10 0.51 -22.65
N PHE A 173 -35.96 -0.34 -23.23
CA PHE A 173 -35.92 -1.80 -23.04
C PHE A 173 -34.86 -2.50 -23.92
N TYR A 174 -34.32 -1.76 -24.88
CA TYR A 174 -33.24 -2.17 -25.76
C TYR A 174 -31.92 -1.65 -25.24
N ARG A 175 -30.85 -2.42 -25.46
CA ARG A 175 -29.48 -1.98 -25.22
C ARG A 175 -29.09 -0.86 -26.18
N ASP A 176 -28.23 0.03 -25.70
CA ASP A 176 -27.66 1.09 -26.51
C ASP A 176 -26.84 0.50 -27.67
N PRO A 177 -27.10 0.87 -28.94
CA PRO A 177 -26.29 0.44 -30.08
C PRO A 177 -24.79 0.71 -29.90
N GLU A 178 -24.41 1.79 -29.20
CA GLU A 178 -23.00 2.13 -28.93
C GLU A 178 -22.30 1.12 -28.03
N SER A 179 -23.04 0.25 -27.32
CA SER A 179 -22.47 -0.84 -26.53
C SER A 179 -22.02 -2.05 -27.37
N GLY A 180 -22.25 -2.03 -28.70
CA GLY A 180 -21.85 -3.10 -29.62
C GLY A 180 -22.63 -4.41 -29.46
N LYS A 181 -23.67 -4.43 -28.62
CA LYS A 181 -24.55 -5.60 -28.43
C LYS A 181 -26.01 -5.18 -28.55
N GLU A 182 -26.59 -5.41 -29.73
CA GLU A 182 -28.03 -5.31 -29.93
C GLU A 182 -28.75 -6.44 -29.17
N GLY A 183 -29.87 -6.10 -28.53
CA GLY A 183 -30.69 -7.07 -27.81
C GLY A 183 -31.56 -6.46 -26.73
N GLU A 184 -32.63 -7.16 -26.40
CA GLU A 184 -33.56 -6.79 -25.32
C GLU A 184 -32.96 -7.10 -23.94
N LEU A 185 -33.26 -6.25 -22.97
CA LEU A 185 -32.91 -6.47 -21.58
C LEU A 185 -33.82 -7.55 -20.97
N LYS A 186 -33.26 -8.72 -20.61
CA LYS A 186 -34.02 -9.90 -20.14
C LYS A 186 -35.04 -9.61 -19.04
N PHE A 187 -34.76 -8.65 -18.17
CA PHE A 187 -35.60 -8.25 -17.04
C PHE A 187 -35.93 -6.75 -17.08
N GLY A 188 -36.09 -6.21 -18.29
CA GLY A 188 -36.48 -4.82 -18.51
C GLY A 188 -35.48 -3.79 -17.99
N LYS A 189 -35.99 -2.66 -17.50
CA LYS A 189 -35.20 -1.47 -17.14
C LYS A 189 -34.54 -1.63 -15.77
N ALA A 190 -33.34 -2.19 -15.77
CA ALA A 190 -32.56 -2.45 -14.57
C ALA A 190 -31.06 -2.22 -14.80
N ILE A 191 -30.30 -2.18 -13.71
CA ILE A 191 -28.84 -2.25 -13.72
C ILE A 191 -28.46 -3.74 -13.62
N TYR A 192 -27.68 -4.22 -14.58
CA TYR A 192 -27.32 -5.62 -14.67
C TYR A 192 -25.93 -5.87 -14.08
N PHE A 193 -25.85 -6.88 -13.24
CA PHE A 193 -24.61 -7.37 -12.64
C PHE A 193 -24.48 -8.86 -12.91
N ALA A 194 -23.25 -9.35 -12.94
CA ALA A 194 -22.98 -10.76 -13.11
C ALA A 194 -21.65 -11.14 -12.43
N GLU A 195 -21.34 -12.43 -12.47
CA GLU A 195 -20.02 -12.93 -12.13
C GLU A 195 -19.01 -12.67 -13.28
N ALA A 196 -17.72 -12.89 -13.02
CA ALA A 196 -16.61 -12.48 -13.88
C ALA A 196 -16.76 -12.89 -15.35
N LYS A 197 -16.97 -14.19 -15.60
CA LYS A 197 -17.10 -14.74 -16.96
C LYS A 197 -18.18 -13.98 -17.74
N LYS A 198 -19.37 -13.89 -17.18
CA LYS A 198 -20.51 -13.23 -17.84
C LYS A 198 -20.34 -11.73 -17.95
N ALA A 199 -19.81 -11.06 -16.92
CA ALA A 199 -19.58 -9.62 -16.93
C ALA A 199 -18.59 -9.22 -18.05
N THR A 200 -17.56 -10.03 -18.29
CA THR A 200 -16.56 -9.75 -19.32
C THR A 200 -17.08 -9.93 -20.74
N GLU A 201 -18.15 -10.69 -20.95
CA GLU A 201 -18.83 -10.71 -22.23
C GLU A 201 -19.42 -9.33 -22.55
N TYR A 202 -19.85 -8.57 -21.53
CA TYR A 202 -20.52 -7.27 -21.70
C TYR A 202 -19.58 -6.07 -21.63
N GLY A 203 -18.37 -6.24 -21.07
CA GLY A 203 -17.36 -5.18 -21.00
C GLY A 203 -16.48 -5.12 -22.24
N THR A 204 -16.10 -3.91 -22.66
CA THR A 204 -15.04 -3.70 -23.65
C THR A 204 -13.74 -3.41 -22.90
N ASN A 205 -13.14 -4.44 -22.30
CA ASN A 205 -11.90 -4.33 -21.52
C ASN A 205 -12.01 -3.53 -20.21
N THR A 206 -13.23 -3.24 -19.73
CA THR A 206 -13.45 -2.59 -18.43
C THR A 206 -14.58 -3.24 -17.64
N LEU A 207 -14.35 -3.46 -16.35
CA LEU A 207 -15.34 -3.89 -15.36
C LEU A 207 -15.45 -2.85 -14.23
N VAL A 208 -16.59 -2.82 -13.57
CA VAL A 208 -16.79 -2.10 -12.31
C VAL A 208 -17.15 -3.11 -11.22
N LEU A 209 -16.30 -3.26 -10.22
CA LEU A 209 -16.58 -4.06 -9.03
C LEU A 209 -17.47 -3.24 -8.11
N THR A 210 -18.60 -3.80 -7.69
CA THR A 210 -19.68 -3.04 -7.06
C THR A 210 -20.24 -3.81 -5.87
N ASP A 211 -20.40 -3.14 -4.73
CA ASP A 211 -21.24 -3.65 -3.65
C ASP A 211 -22.71 -3.39 -3.97
N CYS A 212 -23.51 -4.44 -3.91
CA CYS A 212 -24.90 -4.47 -4.33
C CYS A 212 -25.79 -4.95 -3.17
N ILE A 213 -26.75 -4.12 -2.75
CA ILE A 213 -27.75 -4.50 -1.75
C ILE A 213 -28.89 -5.23 -2.44
N LEU A 214 -29.03 -6.53 -2.23
CA LEU A 214 -29.98 -7.37 -2.95
C LEU A 214 -31.43 -7.17 -2.47
N GLY A 215 -31.66 -6.94 -1.18
CA GLY A 215 -33.03 -6.79 -0.67
C GLY A 215 -33.83 -8.08 -0.75
N TYR A 216 -35.13 -7.94 -1.02
CA TYR A 216 -35.97 -9.08 -1.40
C TYR A 216 -35.68 -9.49 -2.84
N VAL A 217 -35.10 -10.68 -2.99
CA VAL A 217 -34.74 -11.26 -4.29
C VAL A 217 -35.88 -12.11 -4.82
N GLN A 218 -36.23 -11.92 -6.09
CA GLN A 218 -37.09 -12.84 -6.83
C GLN A 218 -36.24 -13.68 -7.78
N GLU A 219 -36.23 -14.99 -7.60
CA GLU A 219 -35.56 -15.90 -8.51
C GLU A 219 -36.38 -16.11 -9.79
N LYS A 220 -35.71 -16.11 -10.93
CA LYS A 220 -36.30 -16.29 -12.25
C LYS A 220 -35.44 -17.23 -13.08
N ASN A 221 -36.10 -18.04 -13.92
CA ASN A 221 -35.47 -18.89 -14.93
C ASN A 221 -36.00 -18.59 -16.35
N LYS A 222 -36.84 -17.56 -16.50
CA LYS A 222 -37.37 -17.07 -17.77
C LYS A 222 -37.34 -15.54 -17.77
N SER A 223 -37.02 -14.96 -18.93
CA SER A 223 -37.02 -13.51 -19.14
C SER A 223 -38.40 -12.88 -18.91
N GLU A 224 -38.42 -11.65 -18.41
CA GLU A 224 -39.63 -10.83 -18.21
C GLU A 224 -39.30 -9.38 -18.60
N LEU A 225 -39.43 -9.08 -19.89
CA LEU A 225 -38.90 -7.86 -20.51
C LEU A 225 -39.59 -6.57 -20.04
N GLN A 226 -40.81 -6.68 -19.52
CA GLN A 226 -41.64 -5.52 -19.16
C GLN A 226 -41.38 -5.01 -17.74
N LEU A 227 -40.38 -5.54 -17.03
CA LEU A 227 -40.09 -5.12 -15.66
C LEU A 227 -39.51 -3.70 -15.61
N THR A 228 -40.03 -2.90 -14.68
CA THR A 228 -39.59 -1.54 -14.37
C THR A 228 -39.46 -1.36 -12.85
N PRO A 229 -38.79 -0.30 -12.37
CA PRO A 229 -38.71 0.00 -10.94
C PRO A 229 -40.08 0.06 -10.24
N GLU A 230 -41.10 0.61 -10.89
CA GLU A 230 -42.46 0.76 -10.34
C GLU A 230 -43.19 -0.60 -10.23
N ILE A 231 -42.95 -1.51 -11.18
CA ILE A 231 -43.48 -2.87 -11.12
C ILE A 231 -42.82 -3.63 -9.97
N MET A 232 -41.50 -3.54 -9.85
CA MET A 232 -40.75 -4.22 -8.79
C MET A 232 -41.14 -3.72 -7.40
N GLU A 233 -41.34 -2.41 -7.25
CA GLU A 233 -41.81 -1.80 -6.01
C GLU A 233 -43.22 -2.29 -5.63
N ARG A 234 -44.17 -2.33 -6.58
CA ARG A 234 -45.51 -2.90 -6.33
C ARG A 234 -45.47 -4.37 -5.92
N ARG A 235 -44.57 -5.15 -6.52
CA ARG A 235 -44.35 -6.57 -6.19
C ARG A 235 -43.54 -6.76 -4.90
N ARG A 236 -43.02 -5.69 -4.29
CA ARG A 236 -42.17 -5.70 -3.09
C ARG A 236 -40.88 -6.50 -3.25
N TYR A 237 -40.34 -6.56 -4.46
CA TYR A 237 -39.01 -7.10 -4.74
C TYR A 237 -38.04 -5.98 -5.07
N ASN A 238 -36.76 -6.21 -4.76
CA ASN A 238 -35.69 -5.24 -4.98
C ASN A 238 -34.73 -5.66 -6.09
N THR A 239 -34.58 -6.98 -6.29
CA THR A 239 -33.64 -7.56 -7.25
C THR A 239 -34.26 -8.79 -7.90
N ILE A 240 -34.01 -8.98 -9.20
CA ILE A 240 -34.19 -10.28 -9.85
C ILE A 240 -32.85 -11.01 -9.83
N HIS A 241 -32.86 -12.29 -9.42
CA HIS A 241 -31.73 -13.20 -9.60
C HIS A 241 -32.09 -14.23 -10.67
N TYR A 242 -31.38 -14.20 -11.78
CA TYR A 242 -31.57 -15.12 -12.89
C TYR A 242 -30.65 -16.33 -12.74
N VAL A 243 -31.26 -17.51 -12.64
CA VAL A 243 -30.56 -18.79 -12.54
C VAL A 243 -30.91 -19.62 -13.77
N ASN A 244 -29.93 -19.85 -14.65
CA ASN A 244 -30.09 -20.78 -15.75
C ASN A 244 -29.75 -22.20 -15.26
N PHE A 245 -30.75 -23.06 -15.05
CA PHE A 245 -30.52 -24.42 -14.55
C PHE A 245 -29.90 -25.37 -15.58
N GLY A 246 -29.85 -25.00 -16.86
CA GLY A 246 -29.37 -25.86 -17.95
C GLY A 246 -27.94 -25.58 -18.45
N GLU A 247 -27.40 -24.40 -18.16
CA GLU A 247 -26.02 -24.01 -18.48
C GLU A 247 -25.29 -23.90 -17.15
N GLY A 248 -24.10 -24.50 -17.03
CA GLY A 248 -23.37 -24.61 -15.76
C GLY A 248 -23.31 -23.31 -14.93
N SER A 249 -22.98 -23.45 -13.64
CA SER A 249 -23.07 -22.45 -12.56
C SER A 249 -22.52 -21.03 -12.82
N GLY A 250 -21.89 -20.73 -13.96
CA GLY A 250 -21.29 -19.44 -14.29
C GLY A 250 -22.18 -18.42 -15.02
N ASN A 251 -23.45 -18.72 -15.29
CA ASN A 251 -24.37 -17.82 -16.02
C ASN A 251 -25.41 -17.12 -15.13
N GLN A 252 -25.03 -16.78 -13.89
CA GLN A 252 -25.89 -16.02 -12.99
C GLN A 252 -25.86 -14.52 -13.30
N GLU A 253 -27.04 -13.90 -13.30
CA GLU A 253 -27.21 -12.47 -13.54
C GLU A 253 -28.15 -11.88 -12.47
N TRP A 254 -27.86 -10.66 -12.03
CA TRP A 254 -28.69 -9.90 -11.10
C TRP A 254 -29.16 -8.62 -11.77
N ALA A 255 -30.46 -8.32 -11.68
CA ALA A 255 -31.05 -7.09 -12.17
C ALA A 255 -31.57 -6.25 -10.99
N ILE A 256 -30.98 -5.07 -10.78
CA ILE A 256 -31.26 -4.17 -9.66
C ILE A 256 -31.97 -2.90 -10.16
N TYR A 257 -33.04 -2.49 -9.46
CA TYR A 257 -33.98 -1.47 -9.94
C TYR A 257 -33.94 -0.13 -9.19
N LYS A 258 -33.00 0.07 -8.25
CA LYS A 258 -32.73 1.38 -7.63
C LYS A 258 -31.23 1.64 -7.61
N VAL A 259 -30.82 2.84 -8.01
CA VAL A 259 -29.40 3.19 -8.18
C VAL A 259 -28.65 3.21 -6.85
N GLU A 260 -29.34 3.56 -5.76
CA GLU A 260 -28.77 3.62 -4.41
C GLU A 260 -28.52 2.23 -3.81
N GLN A 261 -28.94 1.15 -4.47
CA GLN A 261 -28.58 -0.21 -4.09
C GLN A 261 -27.17 -0.60 -4.53
N CYS A 262 -26.47 0.24 -5.31
CA CYS A 262 -25.21 -0.10 -5.95
C CYS A 262 -24.13 0.93 -5.61
N TYR A 263 -23.01 0.48 -5.02
CA TYR A 263 -21.85 1.33 -4.74
C TYR A 263 -20.61 0.83 -5.49
N PRO A 264 -20.09 1.58 -6.48
CA PRO A 264 -18.89 1.19 -7.21
C PRO A 264 -17.67 1.26 -6.28
N LEU A 265 -16.94 0.16 -6.16
CA LEU A 265 -15.74 0.04 -5.33
C LEU A 265 -14.47 0.35 -6.14
N CYS A 266 -14.37 -0.20 -7.34
CA CYS A 266 -13.23 0.04 -8.22
C CYS A 266 -13.58 -0.13 -9.70
N ILE A 267 -12.78 0.49 -10.55
CA ILE A 267 -12.75 0.28 -12.00
C ILE A 267 -11.57 -0.65 -12.30
N ILE A 268 -11.82 -1.68 -13.11
CA ILE A 268 -10.83 -2.69 -13.46
C ILE A 268 -10.70 -2.70 -14.97
N ASP A 269 -9.53 -2.33 -15.49
CA ASP A 269 -9.24 -2.54 -16.91
C ASP A 269 -8.57 -3.90 -17.09
N TYR A 270 -8.98 -4.64 -18.12
CA TYR A 270 -8.49 -5.98 -18.40
C TYR A 270 -8.24 -6.20 -19.88
N GLU A 271 -7.61 -7.32 -20.22
CA GLU A 271 -7.61 -7.91 -21.54
C GLU A 271 -7.79 -9.42 -21.42
N ILE A 272 -8.39 -10.04 -22.42
CA ILE A 272 -8.42 -11.50 -22.52
C ILE A 272 -7.25 -11.89 -23.41
N LEU A 273 -6.28 -12.61 -22.85
CA LEU A 273 -5.15 -13.13 -23.58
C LEU A 273 -5.52 -14.47 -24.18
N ASP A 274 -5.31 -14.63 -25.49
CA ASP A 274 -5.52 -15.92 -26.15
C ASP A 274 -4.59 -16.97 -25.54
N ALA A 275 -5.13 -18.17 -25.28
CA ALA A 275 -4.36 -19.28 -24.74
C ALA A 275 -3.16 -19.67 -25.63
N ASN A 276 -3.20 -19.31 -26.92
CA ASN A 276 -2.21 -19.67 -27.93
C ASN A 276 -1.33 -18.49 -28.40
N SER A 277 -1.57 -17.25 -27.95
CA SER A 277 -0.77 -16.11 -28.42
C SER A 277 0.57 -16.02 -27.65
N THR A 278 1.63 -16.44 -28.33
CA THR A 278 3.05 -16.08 -28.20
C THR A 278 3.58 -15.83 -26.79
N SER A 279 4.20 -16.88 -26.24
CA SER A 279 5.05 -17.02 -25.05
C SER A 279 4.70 -16.13 -23.85
N GLU A 280 4.29 -16.79 -22.77
CA GLU A 280 4.33 -16.30 -21.39
C GLU A 280 5.61 -15.48 -21.08
N GLN A 281 6.72 -15.74 -21.77
CA GLN A 281 7.98 -15.00 -21.72
C GLN A 281 7.93 -13.57 -22.32
N GLU A 282 7.24 -13.33 -23.44
CA GLU A 282 7.01 -11.98 -23.97
C GLU A 282 6.05 -11.19 -23.08
N LEU A 283 5.08 -11.88 -22.49
CA LEU A 283 4.16 -11.30 -21.51
C LEU A 283 4.92 -10.88 -20.24
N VAL A 284 5.77 -11.76 -19.70
CA VAL A 284 6.67 -11.45 -18.57
C VAL A 284 7.60 -10.28 -18.93
N LYS A 285 8.13 -10.20 -20.17
CA LYS A 285 8.93 -9.05 -20.62
C LYS A 285 8.13 -7.75 -20.69
N LYS A 286 6.88 -7.77 -21.19
CA LYS A 286 6.01 -6.58 -21.24
C LYS A 286 5.52 -6.15 -19.85
N ILE A 287 5.18 -7.11 -18.99
CA ILE A 287 4.87 -6.89 -17.57
C ILE A 287 6.07 -6.26 -16.87
N ASN A 288 7.27 -6.81 -17.06
CA ASN A 288 8.51 -6.24 -16.51
C ASN A 288 8.83 -4.83 -17.04
N LYS A 289 8.39 -4.50 -18.25
CA LYS A 289 8.57 -3.16 -18.87
C LYS A 289 7.49 -2.15 -18.42
N MET A 290 6.30 -2.59 -18.03
CA MET A 290 5.24 -1.75 -17.43
C MET A 290 5.42 -1.58 -15.91
N ASN A 291 6.13 -2.50 -15.25
CA ASN A 291 6.49 -2.47 -13.82
C ASN A 291 7.45 -1.32 -13.42
N HIS A 292 7.81 -0.41 -14.34
CA HIS A 292 8.52 0.81 -13.98
C HIS A 292 7.62 1.89 -13.34
N LEU A 293 6.29 1.70 -13.35
CA LEU A 293 5.31 2.66 -12.82
C LEU A 293 4.61 2.22 -11.52
N THR A 294 4.80 0.97 -11.09
CA THR A 294 4.37 0.45 -9.79
C THR A 294 5.60 0.24 -8.89
N PRO A 295 5.51 0.49 -7.58
CA PRO A 295 6.60 0.13 -6.68
C PRO A 295 6.86 -1.38 -6.81
N ASP A 296 8.10 -1.77 -7.12
CA ASP A 296 8.47 -3.19 -7.26
C ASP A 296 8.25 -3.87 -5.91
N TRP A 297 7.08 -4.49 -5.75
CA TRP A 297 6.69 -5.25 -4.56
C TRP A 297 7.70 -6.34 -4.22
N THR A 298 8.48 -6.80 -5.20
CA THR A 298 9.60 -7.73 -4.98
C THR A 298 10.70 -7.08 -4.17
N ILE A 299 11.00 -5.80 -4.41
CA ILE A 299 12.00 -5.03 -3.65
C ILE A 299 11.49 -4.80 -2.23
N LEU A 300 10.22 -4.42 -2.06
CA LEU A 300 9.62 -4.26 -0.73
C LEU A 300 9.61 -5.59 0.04
N HIS A 301 9.17 -6.68 -0.58
CA HIS A 301 9.19 -8.02 0.02
C HIS A 301 10.61 -8.45 0.41
N LYS A 302 11.59 -8.27 -0.48
CA LYS A 302 13.02 -8.54 -0.18
C LYS A 302 13.52 -7.72 1.02
N ALA A 303 13.11 -6.46 1.17
CA ALA A 303 13.46 -5.63 2.32
C ALA A 303 12.86 -6.15 3.63
N LEU A 304 11.62 -6.63 3.58
CA LEU A 304 10.82 -7.00 4.76
C LEU A 304 11.09 -8.42 5.26
N THR A 305 11.14 -9.38 4.34
CA THR A 305 11.07 -10.82 4.66
C THR A 305 12.20 -11.63 4.01
N GLY A 306 13.01 -10.97 3.19
CA GLY A 306 14.15 -11.59 2.53
C GLY A 306 15.29 -11.93 3.47
N THR A 307 16.24 -12.71 2.97
CA THR A 307 17.54 -12.89 3.62
C THR A 307 18.25 -11.55 3.80
N ASP A 308 19.26 -11.49 4.68
CA ASP A 308 20.05 -10.26 4.87
C ASP A 308 20.59 -9.69 3.55
N ASN A 309 20.98 -10.54 2.59
CA ASN A 309 21.43 -10.10 1.27
C ASN A 309 20.31 -9.48 0.43
N GLN A 310 19.12 -10.08 0.45
CA GLN A 310 17.94 -9.53 -0.24
C GLN A 310 17.50 -8.20 0.38
N CYS A 311 17.55 -8.10 1.71
CA CYS A 311 17.27 -6.86 2.43
C CYS A 311 18.27 -5.77 2.05
N LYS A 312 19.58 -6.08 2.01
CA LYS A 312 20.64 -5.16 1.55
C LYS A 312 20.40 -4.69 0.13
N GLU A 313 20.14 -5.60 -0.82
CA GLU A 313 19.84 -5.25 -2.22
C GLU A 313 18.66 -4.28 -2.31
N ALA A 314 17.59 -4.56 -1.57
CA ALA A 314 16.39 -3.74 -1.61
C ALA A 314 16.60 -2.34 -1.04
N LEU A 315 17.22 -2.24 0.15
CA LEU A 315 17.53 -0.95 0.77
C LEU A 315 18.53 -0.14 -0.06
N ARG A 316 19.52 -0.81 -0.67
CA ARG A 316 20.45 -0.17 -1.60
C ARG A 316 19.71 0.42 -2.80
N PHE A 317 18.83 -0.36 -3.43
CA PHE A 317 18.02 0.11 -4.54
C PHE A 317 17.18 1.34 -4.17
N ILE A 318 16.48 1.31 -3.03
CA ILE A 318 15.66 2.45 -2.58
C ILE A 318 16.53 3.69 -2.37
N GLY A 319 17.70 3.53 -1.72
CA GLY A 319 18.65 4.63 -1.52
C GLY A 319 19.22 5.19 -2.82
N ASP A 320 19.53 4.34 -3.80
CA ASP A 320 20.03 4.74 -5.12
C ASP A 320 18.96 5.44 -5.96
N ALA A 321 17.70 5.01 -5.84
CA ALA A 321 16.58 5.69 -6.48
C ALA A 321 16.30 7.06 -5.82
N GLY A 322 16.51 7.14 -4.50
CA GLY A 322 16.37 8.38 -3.71
C GLY A 322 17.43 9.41 -4.05
N SER A 323 18.70 9.00 -4.25
CA SER A 323 19.78 9.92 -4.62
C SER A 323 19.56 10.59 -5.99
N LYS A 324 18.86 9.90 -6.90
CA LYS A 324 18.42 10.44 -8.19
C LYS A 324 17.22 11.39 -8.09
N GLY A 325 16.69 11.61 -6.88
CA GLY A 325 15.56 12.52 -6.63
C GLY A 325 14.24 12.05 -7.24
N THR A 326 14.09 10.75 -7.48
CA THR A 326 12.87 10.22 -8.11
C THR A 326 11.71 10.22 -7.11
N GLN A 327 10.56 10.77 -7.50
CA GLN A 327 9.34 10.71 -6.66
C GLN A 327 8.94 9.25 -6.36
N GLN A 328 9.31 8.32 -7.24
CA GLN A 328 9.13 6.88 -7.06
C GLN A 328 9.87 6.35 -5.82
N ALA A 329 11.07 6.84 -5.52
CA ALA A 329 11.83 6.40 -4.36
C ALA A 329 11.15 6.79 -3.04
N SER A 330 10.61 8.01 -2.95
CA SER A 330 9.84 8.45 -1.78
C SER A 330 8.57 7.62 -1.60
N ARG A 331 7.87 7.28 -2.70
CA ARG A 331 6.73 6.34 -2.64
C ARG A 331 7.12 4.94 -2.18
N LEU A 332 8.25 4.41 -2.68
CA LEU A 332 8.78 3.11 -2.24
C LEU A 332 9.11 3.12 -0.75
N MET A 333 9.80 4.16 -0.28
CA MET A 333 10.15 4.29 1.14
C MET A 333 8.89 4.42 2.01
N TYR A 334 7.94 5.26 1.60
CA TYR A 334 6.66 5.41 2.30
C TYR A 334 5.93 4.06 2.42
N SER A 335 5.85 3.32 1.31
CA SER A 335 5.25 1.98 1.28
C SER A 335 5.98 0.99 2.19
N LEU A 336 7.32 1.02 2.18
CA LEU A 336 8.14 0.18 3.05
C LEU A 336 7.82 0.46 4.52
N LEU A 337 7.78 1.72 4.93
CA LEU A 337 7.51 2.11 6.31
C LEU A 337 6.06 1.81 6.73
N GLN A 338 5.09 1.89 5.82
CA GLN A 338 3.71 1.47 6.09
C GLN A 338 3.57 -0.04 6.31
N CYS A 339 4.39 -0.84 5.64
CA CYS A 339 4.38 -2.29 5.80
C CYS A 339 5.12 -2.79 7.06
N LEU A 340 5.93 -1.93 7.70
CA LEU A 340 6.69 -2.29 8.88
C LEU A 340 5.93 -1.90 10.15
N THR A 341 5.84 -2.82 11.11
CA THR A 341 5.48 -2.48 12.48
C THR A 341 6.57 -1.61 13.11
N LYS A 342 6.22 -0.80 14.12
CA LYS A 342 7.19 0.02 14.86
C LYS A 342 8.37 -0.81 15.39
N ASN A 343 8.09 -2.03 15.88
CA ASN A 343 9.14 -2.95 16.35
C ASN A 343 10.10 -3.38 15.23
N GLN A 344 9.59 -3.61 14.02
CA GLN A 344 10.45 -3.96 12.88
C GLN A 344 11.28 -2.76 12.42
N ILE A 345 10.71 -1.56 12.39
CA ILE A 345 11.47 -0.31 12.12
C ILE A 345 12.60 -0.15 13.13
N ASN A 346 12.29 -0.28 14.42
CA ASN A 346 13.26 -0.21 15.50
C ASN A 346 14.34 -1.29 15.36
N SER A 347 13.97 -2.50 14.93
CA SER A 347 14.93 -3.58 14.68
C SER A 347 15.88 -3.27 13.52
N LEU A 348 15.47 -2.47 12.53
CA LEU A 348 16.35 -2.01 11.45
C LEU A 348 17.29 -0.90 11.92
N LEU A 349 16.85 -0.06 12.86
CA LEU A 349 17.69 0.95 13.51
C LEU A 349 18.69 0.34 14.51
N TYR A 350 18.35 -0.78 15.15
CA TYR A 350 19.18 -1.45 16.17
C TYR A 350 19.77 -2.78 15.68
N ARG A 351 19.73 -3.07 14.38
CA ARG A 351 20.14 -4.39 13.86
C ARG A 351 21.62 -4.63 14.11
N THR A 352 21.97 -5.83 14.56
CA THR A 352 23.37 -6.28 14.68
C THR A 352 24.11 -6.26 13.35
N ASN A 353 23.39 -6.33 12.22
CA ASN A 353 23.95 -6.19 10.88
C ASN A 353 24.09 -4.70 10.50
N GLU A 354 25.25 -4.13 10.79
CA GLU A 354 25.56 -2.73 10.53
C GLU A 354 25.37 -2.32 9.07
N THR A 355 25.65 -3.22 8.10
CA THR A 355 25.42 -2.91 6.68
C THR A 355 23.95 -2.63 6.39
N ILE A 356 23.03 -3.41 6.98
CA ILE A 356 21.59 -3.18 6.79
C ILE A 356 21.17 -1.87 7.44
N ARG A 357 21.67 -1.60 8.65
CA ARG A 357 21.42 -0.35 9.37
C ARG A 357 21.88 0.87 8.56
N ILE A 358 23.09 0.84 8.01
CA ILE A 358 23.64 1.90 7.16
C ILE A 358 22.77 2.10 5.91
N LEU A 359 22.38 1.00 5.24
CA LEU A 359 21.55 1.07 4.03
C LEU A 359 20.14 1.60 4.33
N PHE A 360 19.55 1.23 5.47
CA PHE A 360 18.25 1.72 5.90
C PHE A 360 18.28 3.22 6.20
N LEU A 361 19.25 3.68 6.99
CA LEU A 361 19.44 5.10 7.28
C LEU A 361 19.75 5.91 6.00
N ARG A 362 20.54 5.34 5.08
CA ARG A 362 20.79 5.94 3.76
C ARG A 362 19.52 6.08 2.94
N ALA A 363 18.67 5.04 2.91
CA ALA A 363 17.40 5.07 2.20
C ALA A 363 16.48 6.15 2.78
N LEU A 364 16.35 6.23 4.10
CA LEU A 364 15.60 7.28 4.80
C LEU A 364 16.11 8.69 4.47
N TRP A 365 17.43 8.90 4.54
CA TRP A 365 18.05 10.20 4.26
C TRP A 365 17.79 10.61 2.81
N GLN A 366 18.07 9.73 1.84
CA GLN A 366 17.97 10.09 0.43
C GLN A 366 16.53 10.33 -0.03
N THR A 367 15.59 9.49 0.40
CA THR A 367 14.18 9.59 -0.02
C THR A 367 13.44 10.72 0.70
N GLY A 368 13.83 11.04 1.94
CA GLY A 368 13.25 12.13 2.71
C GLY A 368 13.73 13.53 2.30
N ARG A 369 14.87 13.70 1.62
CA ARG A 369 15.55 15.00 1.41
C ARG A 369 14.70 16.11 0.79
N ARG A 370 13.64 15.79 0.04
CA ARG A 370 12.76 16.76 -0.65
C ARG A 370 11.28 16.42 -0.57
N ASP A 371 10.91 15.49 0.30
CA ASP A 371 9.52 15.05 0.46
C ASP A 371 9.06 15.33 1.89
N HIS A 372 8.36 16.46 2.06
CA HIS A 372 7.87 16.93 3.36
C HIS A 372 6.90 15.93 4.00
N ASN A 373 6.05 15.28 3.19
CA ASN A 373 5.09 14.32 3.71
C ASN A 373 5.81 13.07 4.20
N LEU A 374 6.82 12.60 3.47
CA LEU A 374 7.64 11.49 3.93
C LEU A 374 8.46 11.84 5.18
N GLN A 375 8.98 13.06 5.29
CA GLN A 375 9.69 13.51 6.50
C GLN A 375 8.79 13.51 7.74
N LEU A 376 7.54 13.99 7.61
CA LEU A 376 6.54 13.92 8.68
C LEU A 376 6.23 12.46 9.05
N TYR A 377 6.04 11.60 8.05
CA TYR A 377 5.79 10.19 8.30
C TYR A 377 6.97 9.48 8.98
N ILE A 378 8.21 9.77 8.56
CA ILE A 378 9.42 9.24 9.21
C ILE A 378 9.46 9.68 10.67
N HIS A 379 9.14 10.95 10.97
CA HIS A 379 9.09 11.46 12.34
C HIS A 379 8.12 10.67 13.23
N GLU A 380 6.93 10.34 12.72
CA GLU A 380 5.92 9.57 13.45
C GLU A 380 6.29 8.08 13.57
N ALA A 381 6.97 7.53 12.57
CA ALA A 381 7.27 6.11 12.49
C ALA A 381 8.50 5.68 13.31
N LEU A 382 9.50 6.56 13.48
CA LEU A 382 10.75 6.24 14.16
C LEU A 382 10.68 6.41 15.68
N ASP A 383 11.45 5.58 16.40
CA ASP A 383 11.79 5.84 17.79
C ASP A 383 12.99 6.79 17.87
N TRP A 384 12.75 7.99 18.41
CA TRP A 384 13.76 9.05 18.48
C TRP A 384 14.92 8.72 19.41
N SER A 385 14.71 7.93 20.47
CA SER A 385 15.80 7.50 21.34
C SER A 385 16.79 6.65 20.55
N LEU A 386 16.30 5.65 19.82
CA LEU A 386 17.13 4.76 19.01
C LEU A 386 17.81 5.49 17.84
N LEU A 387 17.13 6.46 17.22
CA LEU A 387 17.73 7.26 16.16
C LEU A 387 18.86 8.15 16.72
N CYS A 388 18.68 8.76 17.90
CA CYS A 388 19.72 9.56 18.56
C CYS A 388 20.88 8.69 19.04
N GLU A 389 20.62 7.50 19.59
CA GLU A 389 21.66 6.51 19.94
C GLU A 389 22.53 6.13 18.73
N SER A 390 21.95 6.14 17.52
CA SER A 390 22.70 5.88 16.28
C SER A 390 23.78 6.94 15.99
N LEU A 391 23.69 8.15 16.54
CA LEU A 391 24.75 9.17 16.46
C LEU A 391 26.00 8.76 17.24
N TYR A 392 25.84 7.96 18.29
CA TYR A 392 26.92 7.46 19.17
C TYR A 392 27.53 6.14 18.68
N SER A 393 27.14 5.66 17.50
CA SER A 393 27.72 4.45 16.93
C SER A 393 29.24 4.58 16.76
N SER A 394 29.96 3.50 17.06
CA SER A 394 31.40 3.39 16.75
C SER A 394 31.65 3.35 15.23
N TYR A 395 30.63 2.97 14.45
CA TYR A 395 30.66 2.98 12.99
C TYR A 395 30.31 4.37 12.45
N ALA A 396 31.31 5.07 11.94
CA ALA A 396 31.17 6.44 11.43
C ALA A 396 30.00 6.59 10.44
N ASP A 397 29.87 5.65 9.50
CA ASP A 397 28.81 5.67 8.50
C ASP A 397 27.42 5.67 9.11
N VAL A 398 27.19 4.92 10.19
CA VAL A 398 25.91 4.90 10.89
C VAL A 398 25.61 6.28 11.49
N SER A 399 26.58 6.86 12.20
CA SER A 399 26.43 8.19 12.80
C SER A 399 26.16 9.26 11.73
N TRP A 400 26.86 9.20 10.60
CA TRP A 400 26.65 10.14 9.49
C TRP A 400 25.28 10.01 8.86
N ARG A 401 24.79 8.78 8.61
CA ARG A 401 23.46 8.60 8.03
C ARG A 401 22.35 8.97 9.01
N ALA A 402 22.51 8.65 10.29
CA ALA A 402 21.58 9.10 11.33
C ALA A 402 21.52 10.63 11.38
N CYS A 403 22.68 11.31 11.38
CA CYS A 403 22.75 12.76 11.35
C CYS A 403 22.01 13.34 10.13
N GLY A 404 22.18 12.75 8.94
CA GLY A 404 21.47 13.17 7.73
C GLY A 404 19.95 12.99 7.80
N VAL A 405 19.47 11.86 8.34
CA VAL A 405 18.03 11.63 8.58
C VAL A 405 17.46 12.68 9.54
N ILE A 406 18.15 12.91 10.67
CA ILE A 406 17.73 13.90 11.68
C ILE A 406 17.72 15.30 11.08
N THR A 407 18.73 15.66 10.28
CA THR A 407 18.81 16.96 9.61
C THR A 407 17.60 17.23 8.73
N ASN A 408 17.20 16.24 7.91
CA ASN A 408 16.02 16.34 7.05
C ASN A 408 14.74 16.56 7.85
N ILE A 409 14.55 15.83 8.95
CA ILE A 409 13.33 15.92 9.74
C ILE A 409 13.29 17.25 10.53
N ALA A 410 14.40 17.62 11.17
CA ALA A 410 14.51 18.87 11.93
C ALA A 410 14.36 20.11 11.04
N ALA A 411 14.55 20.00 9.73
CA ALA A 411 14.25 21.06 8.78
C ALA A 411 12.75 21.41 8.75
N VAL A 412 11.88 20.43 8.95
CA VAL A 412 10.42 20.56 8.78
C VAL A 412 9.65 20.50 10.09
N VAL A 413 10.10 19.67 11.04
CA VAL A 413 9.40 19.42 12.30
C VAL A 413 10.07 20.20 13.42
N VAL A 414 9.43 21.27 13.89
CA VAL A 414 9.97 22.16 14.93
C VAL A 414 10.12 21.42 16.26
N ASP A 415 9.12 20.61 16.65
CA ASP A 415 9.12 19.86 17.90
C ASP A 415 10.31 18.91 18.04
N VAL A 416 10.82 18.39 16.92
CA VAL A 416 12.03 17.56 16.90
C VAL A 416 13.24 18.34 17.41
N ARG A 417 13.36 19.64 17.15
CA ARG A 417 14.52 20.44 17.60
C ARG A 417 14.60 20.50 19.12
N HIS A 418 13.45 20.69 19.78
CA HIS A 418 13.32 20.64 21.23
C HIS A 418 13.69 19.26 21.77
N LEU A 419 13.16 18.21 21.12
CA LEU A 419 13.43 16.82 21.49
C LEU A 419 14.92 16.48 21.41
N LEU A 420 15.61 16.91 20.35
CA LEU A 420 17.04 16.67 20.17
C LEU A 420 17.89 17.30 21.30
N VAL A 421 17.53 18.50 21.76
CA VAL A 421 18.19 19.13 22.92
C VAL A 421 17.99 18.30 24.18
N SER A 422 16.79 17.75 24.40
CA SER A 422 16.51 16.92 25.58
C SER A 422 17.30 15.61 25.62
N PHE A 423 17.76 15.12 24.45
CA PHE A 423 18.65 13.96 24.32
C PHE A 423 20.15 14.29 24.45
N ASP A 424 20.52 15.55 24.75
CA ASP A 424 21.90 16.05 24.86
C ASP A 424 22.80 15.72 23.64
N ILE A 425 22.21 15.71 22.44
CA ILE A 425 22.98 15.32 21.23
C ILE A 425 24.03 16.37 20.83
N LEU A 426 23.99 17.59 21.37
CA LEU A 426 24.86 18.69 20.94
C LEU A 426 26.35 18.37 21.14
N ASN A 427 26.69 17.69 22.23
CA ASN A 427 28.07 17.25 22.49
C ASN A 427 28.51 16.19 21.44
N GLN A 428 27.58 15.33 21.03
CA GLN A 428 27.86 14.33 19.99
C GLN A 428 27.98 14.96 18.60
N LEU A 429 27.15 15.96 18.27
CA LEU A 429 27.28 16.73 17.04
C LEU A 429 28.62 17.47 16.98
N MET A 430 29.10 18.01 18.09
CA MET A 430 30.43 18.60 18.19
C MET A 430 31.55 17.60 17.91
N TYR A 431 31.47 16.41 18.50
CA TYR A 431 32.42 15.33 18.23
C TYR A 431 32.43 14.94 16.75
N LEU A 432 31.24 14.78 16.15
CA LEU A 432 31.10 14.51 14.73
C LEU A 432 31.70 15.65 13.90
N LEU A 433 31.35 16.91 14.16
CA LEU A 433 31.87 18.06 13.42
C LEU A 433 33.41 18.08 13.38
N LYS A 434 34.05 17.93 14.55
CA LYS A 434 35.52 17.86 14.66
C LYS A 434 36.11 16.74 13.82
N ARG A 435 35.47 15.57 13.85
CA ARG A 435 35.88 14.42 13.05
C ARG A 435 35.75 14.71 11.55
N ALA A 436 34.63 15.29 11.11
CA ALA A 436 34.42 15.62 9.70
C ALA A 436 35.47 16.62 9.18
N VAL A 437 35.78 17.64 9.98
CA VAL A 437 36.84 18.62 9.66
C VAL A 437 38.21 17.97 9.58
N GLN A 438 38.55 17.09 10.54
CA GLN A 438 39.82 16.37 10.53
C GLN A 438 40.03 15.54 9.25
N PHE A 439 38.96 14.96 8.70
CA PHE A 439 39.01 14.18 7.46
C PHE A 439 38.69 14.99 6.20
N ASN A 440 38.46 16.31 6.32
CA ASN A 440 38.02 17.17 5.24
C ASN A 440 36.79 16.63 4.47
N ASP A 441 35.85 16.01 5.20
CA ASP A 441 34.63 15.45 4.61
C ASP A 441 33.55 16.53 4.53
N LYS A 442 33.55 17.25 3.40
CA LYS A 442 32.59 18.32 3.10
C LYS A 442 31.14 17.93 3.37
N ILE A 443 30.72 16.74 2.94
CA ILE A 443 29.33 16.29 3.08
C ILE A 443 28.96 16.17 4.56
N CYS A 444 29.84 15.59 5.37
CA CYS A 444 29.62 15.43 6.80
C CYS A 444 29.67 16.77 7.54
N ILE A 445 30.59 17.68 7.20
CA ILE A 445 30.67 19.04 7.76
C ILE A 445 29.33 19.77 7.53
N LEU A 446 28.88 19.83 6.27
CA LEU A 446 27.62 20.49 5.90
C LEU A 446 26.41 19.87 6.60
N THR A 447 26.38 18.55 6.73
CA THR A 447 25.25 17.85 7.40
C THR A 447 25.16 18.25 8.86
N VAL A 448 26.28 18.27 9.59
CA VAL A 448 26.30 18.65 11.01
C VAL A 448 26.00 20.14 11.20
N LEU A 449 26.59 21.02 10.39
CA LEU A 449 26.32 22.46 10.46
C LEU A 449 24.84 22.78 10.20
N ASN A 450 24.23 22.13 9.21
CA ASN A 450 22.81 22.30 8.92
C ASN A 450 21.92 21.83 10.07
N LEU A 451 22.28 20.73 10.75
CA LEU A 451 21.54 20.27 11.93
C LEU A 451 21.68 21.25 13.10
N LEU A 452 22.90 21.72 13.39
CA LEU A 452 23.14 22.74 14.42
C LEU A 452 22.34 24.02 14.12
N ALA A 453 22.34 24.47 12.86
CA ALA A 453 21.58 25.63 12.44
C ALA A 453 20.07 25.42 12.59
N ASN A 454 19.55 24.23 12.25
CA ASN A 454 18.13 23.89 12.46
C ASN A 454 17.76 23.91 13.95
N ILE A 455 18.60 23.36 14.82
CA ILE A 455 18.39 23.41 16.28
C ILE A 455 18.40 24.85 16.75
N ALA A 456 19.42 25.65 16.36
CA ALA A 456 19.53 27.06 16.75
C ALA A 456 18.35 27.92 16.30
N ALA A 457 17.65 27.58 15.21
CA ALA A 457 16.48 28.30 14.75
C ALA A 457 15.31 28.29 15.76
N THR A 458 15.29 27.32 16.67
CA THR A 458 14.24 27.18 17.69
C THR A 458 14.83 27.24 19.11
N GLU A 459 16.02 26.67 19.30
CA GLU A 459 16.71 26.50 20.58
C GLU A 459 17.95 27.40 20.71
N HIS A 460 17.84 28.64 20.22
CA HIS A 460 18.94 29.62 20.21
C HIS A 460 19.54 29.88 21.60
N CYS A 461 18.72 29.90 22.66
CA CYS A 461 19.20 30.11 24.04
C CYS A 461 20.13 28.97 24.49
N VAL A 462 19.76 27.72 24.22
CA VAL A 462 20.58 26.54 24.55
C VAL A 462 21.86 26.55 23.72
N MET A 463 21.75 26.83 22.42
CA MET A 463 22.91 26.88 21.53
C MET A 463 23.90 27.99 21.95
N LYS A 464 23.42 29.15 22.40
CA LYS A 464 24.25 30.25 22.92
C LYS A 464 25.07 29.84 24.16
N GLN A 465 24.60 28.86 24.93
CA GLN A 465 25.32 28.34 26.09
C GLN A 465 26.43 27.34 25.72
N LYS A 466 26.36 26.73 24.53
CA LYS A 466 27.37 25.79 24.01
C LYS A 466 28.54 26.54 23.35
N LYS A 467 29.28 27.32 24.16
CA LYS A 467 30.40 28.17 23.70
C LYS A 467 31.46 27.40 22.93
N ASP A 468 31.77 26.18 23.36
CA ASP A 468 32.75 25.32 22.71
C ASP A 468 32.40 25.06 21.24
N ILE A 469 31.12 24.80 20.92
CA ILE A 469 30.64 24.61 19.55
C ILE A 469 30.83 25.89 18.74
N LEU A 470 30.39 27.02 19.29
CA LEU A 470 30.44 28.31 18.60
C LEU A 470 31.89 28.76 18.34
N ASP A 471 32.76 28.64 19.33
CA ASP A 471 34.18 28.98 19.20
C ASP A 471 34.85 28.09 18.15
N TYR A 472 34.49 26.80 18.08
CA TYR A 472 35.02 25.89 17.08
C TYR A 472 34.57 26.25 15.66
N VAL A 473 33.27 26.50 15.45
CA VAL A 473 32.74 26.92 14.14
C VAL A 473 33.35 28.26 13.72
N ASN A 474 33.43 29.23 14.63
CA ASN A 474 34.04 30.53 14.35
C ASN A 474 35.52 30.40 13.96
N GLY A 475 36.29 29.60 14.71
CA GLY A 475 37.74 29.48 14.48
C GLY A 475 38.15 28.61 13.29
N HIS A 476 37.26 27.74 12.78
CA HIS A 476 37.63 26.75 11.77
C HIS A 476 36.75 26.77 10.51
N LEU A 477 35.53 27.29 10.57
CA LEU A 477 34.52 27.08 9.52
C LEU A 477 33.93 28.37 8.92
N LEU A 478 33.99 29.50 9.63
CA LEU A 478 33.50 30.78 9.09
C LEU A 478 34.39 31.38 8.00
N ASP A 479 35.69 31.08 8.02
CA ASP A 479 36.63 31.50 6.96
C ASP A 479 37.08 30.29 6.11
N HIS A 480 36.22 29.27 6.00
CA HIS A 480 36.55 28.05 5.25
C HIS A 480 36.61 28.36 3.75
N PRO A 481 37.61 27.85 2.99
CA PRO A 481 37.74 28.13 1.55
C PRO A 481 36.62 27.55 0.66
N ASP A 482 35.67 26.82 1.26
CA ASP A 482 34.51 26.27 0.56
C ASP A 482 33.28 27.08 0.98
N GLU A 483 32.74 27.85 0.03
CA GLU A 483 31.65 28.79 0.27
C GLU A 483 30.41 28.14 0.88
N GLU A 484 30.12 26.86 0.57
CA GLU A 484 28.95 26.18 1.15
C GLU A 484 29.14 25.91 2.65
N ILE A 485 30.37 25.61 3.07
CA ILE A 485 30.71 25.36 4.48
C ILE A 485 30.65 26.68 5.26
N GLU A 486 31.25 27.74 4.70
CA GLU A 486 31.17 29.09 5.26
C GLU A 486 29.70 29.53 5.40
N GLU A 487 28.88 29.39 4.36
CA GLU A 487 27.45 29.75 4.38
C GLU A 487 26.68 28.96 5.45
N ALA A 488 26.93 27.66 5.58
CA ALA A 488 26.31 26.83 6.60
C ALA A 488 26.73 27.25 8.03
N GLY A 489 27.99 27.65 8.22
CA GLY A 489 28.50 28.22 9.47
C GLY A 489 27.85 29.55 9.80
N ASN A 490 27.81 30.48 8.85
CA ASN A 490 27.13 31.77 8.98
C ASN A 490 25.65 31.59 9.34
N ARG A 491 24.98 30.59 8.74
CA ARG A 491 23.58 30.30 9.03
C ARG A 491 23.32 29.96 10.50
N LEU A 492 24.21 29.19 11.12
CA LEU A 492 24.15 28.89 12.56
C LEU A 492 24.18 30.18 13.39
N PHE A 493 25.15 31.07 13.14
CA PHE A 493 25.28 32.33 13.88
C PHE A 493 24.09 33.26 13.67
N CYS A 494 23.62 33.40 12.43
CA CYS A 494 22.43 34.21 12.13
C CYS A 494 21.18 33.72 12.88
N ASN A 495 20.96 32.40 12.98
CA ASN A 495 19.83 31.86 13.74
C ASN A 495 19.95 32.15 15.25
N ILE A 496 21.17 32.17 15.80
CA ILE A 496 21.41 32.52 17.21
C ILE A 496 21.18 34.01 17.45
N ILE A 497 21.77 34.87 16.61
CA ILE A 497 21.69 36.34 16.72
C ILE A 497 20.25 36.80 16.51
N GLY A 498 19.60 36.27 15.48
CA GLY A 498 18.21 36.55 15.15
C GLY A 498 17.21 35.90 16.10
N GLN A 499 17.64 35.15 17.13
CA GLN A 499 16.75 34.48 18.08
C GLN A 499 15.66 33.63 17.39
N GLY A 500 15.99 33.03 16.24
CA GLY A 500 15.05 32.28 15.40
C GLY A 500 14.09 33.11 14.53
N THR A 501 14.10 34.45 14.59
CA THR A 501 13.17 35.34 13.86
C THR A 501 13.61 35.68 12.43
N MET A 502 14.55 34.92 11.85
CA MET A 502 14.94 35.11 10.44
C MET A 502 13.76 34.86 9.50
N SER A 503 13.70 35.58 8.38
CA SER A 503 12.58 35.45 7.44
C SER A 503 12.47 34.02 6.89
N ALA A 504 11.24 33.55 6.68
CA ALA A 504 10.99 32.20 6.17
C ALA A 504 11.65 31.97 4.80
N ASP A 505 11.83 33.01 3.98
CA ASP A 505 12.51 32.91 2.68
C ASP A 505 14.01 32.72 2.82
N TRP A 506 14.64 33.36 3.80
CA TRP A 506 16.05 33.16 4.11
C TRP A 506 16.29 31.77 4.72
N GLN A 507 15.41 31.35 5.63
CA GLN A 507 15.42 29.98 6.16
C GLN A 507 15.24 28.95 5.02
N ARG A 508 14.27 29.15 4.10
CA ARG A 508 14.01 28.30 2.93
C ARG A 508 15.14 28.30 1.89
N GLY A 509 15.78 29.44 1.66
CA GLY A 509 16.89 29.62 0.72
C GLY A 509 18.13 28.82 1.11
N GLY A 510 18.49 28.83 2.40
CA GLY A 510 19.62 28.08 2.95
C GLY A 510 19.42 26.55 2.96
N TYR A 511 18.20 26.05 2.77
CA TYR A 511 17.96 24.60 2.58
C TYR A 511 18.35 24.10 1.19
N LYS A 512 18.77 24.96 0.25
CA LYS A 512 19.14 24.52 -1.11
C LYS A 512 20.46 23.75 -1.18
N SER A 513 21.37 23.89 -0.20
CA SER A 513 22.51 22.98 0.00
C SER A 513 22.04 21.64 0.59
N THR A 514 21.02 21.07 -0.02
CA THR A 514 20.56 19.73 0.30
C THR A 514 21.76 18.79 0.07
N VAL A 515 22.35 18.22 1.11
CA VAL A 515 23.54 17.37 0.97
C VAL A 515 23.10 15.94 0.63
N MET A 516 23.75 15.32 -0.36
CA MET A 516 23.51 13.91 -0.68
C MET A 516 24.23 13.03 0.32
N ALA A 517 23.56 11.98 0.77
CA ALA A 517 24.20 10.89 1.46
C ALA A 517 25.25 10.23 0.53
N PRO A 518 26.52 10.01 0.93
CA PRO A 518 27.54 9.41 0.06
C PRO A 518 27.10 8.05 -0.49
N THR A 519 27.59 7.64 -1.66
CA THR A 519 27.41 6.27 -2.16
C THR A 519 28.32 5.30 -1.39
N ILE A 520 27.78 4.14 -1.02
CA ILE A 520 28.59 3.03 -0.48
C ILE A 520 29.17 2.32 -1.70
N GLN A 521 30.50 2.28 -1.84
CA GLN A 521 31.18 1.51 -2.87
C GLN A 521 31.13 0.01 -2.56
#